data_AF-A0A2N8ZCB5-F1
#
_entry.id   AF-A0A2N8ZCB5-F1
#
_cell.length_a   1.000
_cell.length_b   1.000
_cell.length_c   1.000
_cell.angle_alpha   90.00
_cell.angle_beta   90.00
_cell.angle_gamma   90.00
#
_symmetry.space_group_name_H-M   'P 1'
#
loop_
_entity.id
_entity.type
_entity.pdbx_description
1 polymer ?
#
loop_
_entity_poly.entity_id
_entity_poly.type
_entity_poly.pdbx_seq_one_letter_code
_entity_poly.pdbx_strand_id
1 'polypeptide(L)'
;MQYNGSHFVLEAALSLQGVALVKHSLAYRYLQEGKLVRIGNVAIQPAYSYYLCAPAGYFKREKVKIFCHWIKQQIEQSALLGREELDIIEASYSSD
;
A
#
# COMPACT_ATOMS: atom_id res chain seq x y z
N MET A 1 6.60 19.50 11.33
CA MET A 1 5.90 18.48 12.15
C MET A 1 5.80 17.22 11.29
N GLN A 2 6.67 16.23 11.52
CA GLN A 2 6.67 14.98 10.74
C GLN A 2 5.57 14.07 11.31
N TYR A 3 4.51 13.83 10.53
CA TYR A 3 3.35 13.06 10.97
C TYR A 3 3.53 11.58 10.60
N ASN A 4 3.65 10.73 11.62
CA ASN A 4 4.00 9.32 11.48
C ASN A 4 2.80 8.39 11.20
N GLY A 5 1.77 8.87 10.51
CA GLY A 5 0.59 8.08 10.21
C GLY A 5 0.13 8.28 8.78
N SER A 6 0.33 7.28 7.92
CA SER A 6 -0.23 7.25 6.55
C SER A 6 -1.75 7.47 6.51
N HIS A 7 -2.43 7.29 7.65
CA HIS A 7 -3.85 7.56 7.84
C HIS A 7 -4.18 9.06 7.85
N PHE A 8 -3.37 9.91 8.51
CA PHE A 8 -3.66 11.35 8.62
C PHE A 8 -3.51 12.10 7.30
N VAL A 9 -2.54 11.70 6.48
CA VAL A 9 -2.30 12.32 5.17
C VAL A 9 -3.46 12.02 4.21
N LEU A 10 -4.05 10.82 4.29
CA LEU A 10 -5.25 10.48 3.52
C LEU A 10 -6.46 11.29 3.96
N GLU A 11 -6.70 11.42 5.27
CA GLU A 11 -7.81 12.20 5.83
C GLU A 11 -7.72 13.69 5.45
N ALA A 12 -6.51 14.26 5.41
CA ALA A 12 -6.31 15.63 4.95
C ALA A 12 -6.68 15.81 3.46
N ALA A 13 -6.33 14.84 2.61
CA ALA A 13 -6.73 14.85 1.19
C ALA A 13 -8.25 14.71 1.04
N LEU A 14 -8.87 13.80 1.81
CA LEU A 14 -10.32 13.62 1.81
C LEU A 14 -11.07 14.86 2.33
N SER A 15 -10.44 15.64 3.23
CA SER A 15 -10.98 16.88 3.78
C SER A 15 -10.75 18.11 2.89
N LEU A 16 -10.33 17.93 1.64
CA LEU A 16 -10.01 19.00 0.68
C LEU A 16 -8.89 19.96 1.15
N GLN A 17 -8.02 19.51 2.05
CA GLN A 17 -6.95 20.34 2.63
C GLN A 17 -5.62 20.24 1.86
N GLY A 18 -5.62 19.66 0.66
CA GLY A 18 -4.47 19.63 -0.24
C GLY A 18 -4.31 18.32 -1.00
N VAL A 19 -3.07 18.05 -1.41
CA VAL A 19 -2.65 16.85 -2.16
C VAL A 19 -1.81 15.96 -1.25
N ALA A 20 -1.99 14.64 -1.37
CA ALA A 20 -1.28 13.65 -0.57
C ALA A 20 -0.65 12.56 -1.43
N LEU A 21 0.58 12.19 -1.12
CA LEU A 21 1.17 10.92 -1.57
C LEU A 21 0.68 9.81 -0.63
N VAL A 22 -0.04 8.84 -1.19
CA VAL A 22 -0.74 7.80 -0.42
C VAL A 22 -0.44 6.41 -0.99
N LYS A 23 -0.51 5.39 -0.13
CA LYS A 23 -0.38 4.00 -0.57
C LYS A 23 -1.52 3.66 -1.52
N HIS A 24 -1.18 3.11 -2.69
CA HIS A 24 -2.15 2.76 -3.73
C HIS A 24 -3.30 1.89 -3.21
N SER A 25 -2.99 0.86 -2.42
CA SER A 25 -3.98 -0.04 -1.84
C SER A 25 -5.00 0.66 -0.92
N LEU A 26 -4.63 1.81 -0.35
CA LEU A 26 -5.50 2.59 0.51
C LEU A 26 -6.32 3.61 -0.28
N ALA A 27 -5.73 4.21 -1.32
CA ALA A 27 -6.39 5.21 -2.17
C ALA A 27 -7.38 4.59 -3.16
N TYR A 28 -7.13 3.38 -3.64
CA TYR A 28 -7.89 2.74 -4.72
C TYR A 28 -9.40 2.76 -4.48
N ARG A 29 -9.84 2.43 -3.26
CA ARG A 29 -11.27 2.46 -2.89
C ARG A 29 -11.88 3.87 -3.05
N TYR A 30 -11.17 4.91 -2.59
CA TYR A 30 -11.67 6.28 -2.67
C TYR A 30 -11.64 6.84 -4.09
N LEU A 31 -10.73 6.36 -4.94
CA LEU A 31 -10.73 6.65 -6.38
C LEU A 31 -11.96 6.03 -7.07
N GLN A 32 -12.28 4.77 -6.74
CA GLN A 32 -13.48 4.09 -7.27
C GLN A 32 -14.78 4.76 -6.79
N GLU A 33 -14.83 5.23 -5.54
CA GLU A 33 -15.97 5.96 -4.98
C GLU A 33 -16.06 7.42 -5.47
N GLY A 34 -15.11 7.91 -6.28
CA GLY A 34 -15.08 9.29 -6.76
C GLY A 34 -14.78 10.35 -5.69
N LYS A 35 -14.32 9.93 -4.51
CA LYS A 35 -13.98 10.81 -3.37
C LYS A 35 -12.57 11.39 -3.49
N LEU A 36 -11.69 10.73 -4.21
CA LEU A 36 -10.38 11.23 -4.59
C LEU A 36 -10.23 11.23 -6.10
N VAL A 37 -9.36 12.10 -6.58
CA VAL A 37 -8.87 12.09 -7.96
C VAL A 37 -7.36 11.86 -7.94
N ARG A 38 -6.85 11.10 -8.91
CA ARG A 38 -5.41 10.87 -9.07
C ARG A 38 -4.80 12.08 -9.79
N ILE A 39 -3.71 12.61 -9.25
CA ILE A 39 -2.93 13.67 -9.90
C ILE A 39 -1.74 13.03 -10.60
N GLY A 40 -1.77 13.02 -11.94
CA GLY A 40 -0.74 12.38 -12.76
C GLY A 40 -0.76 10.85 -12.67
N ASN A 41 0.28 10.23 -13.23
CA ASN A 41 0.40 8.78 -13.38
C ASN A 41 1.65 8.21 -12.72
N VAL A 42 2.39 9.00 -11.93
CA VAL A 42 3.65 8.55 -11.32
C VAL A 42 3.37 7.81 -10.01
N ALA A 43 3.98 6.64 -9.85
CA ALA A 43 3.98 5.87 -8.62
C ALA A 43 5.42 5.62 -8.14
N ILE A 44 5.63 5.67 -6.83
CA ILE A 44 6.95 5.41 -6.25
C ILE A 44 6.96 3.98 -5.70
N GLN A 45 7.90 3.17 -6.17
CA GLN A 45 8.16 1.85 -5.61
C GLN A 45 8.88 2.01 -4.26
N PRO A 46 8.27 1.64 -3.13
CA PRO A 46 8.95 1.69 -1.84
C PRO A 46 10.13 0.70 -1.81
N ALA A 47 11.23 1.11 -1.16
CA ALA A 47 12.40 0.26 -0.91
C ALA A 47 12.18 -0.83 0.16
N TYR A 48 11.02 -0.81 0.82
CA TYR A 48 10.68 -1.71 1.91
C TYR A 48 9.63 -2.74 1.47
N SER A 49 9.74 -3.96 2.00
CA SER A 49 8.80 -5.05 1.75
C SER A 49 8.14 -5.52 3.05
N TYR A 50 6.95 -6.09 2.94
CA TYR A 50 6.24 -6.69 4.08
C TYR A 50 6.59 -8.17 4.20
N TYR A 51 6.79 -8.63 5.43
CA TYR A 51 7.14 -10.01 5.74
C TYR A 51 6.19 -10.60 6.78
N LEU A 52 5.92 -11.91 6.65
CA LEU A 52 5.23 -12.68 7.69
C LEU A 52 6.27 -13.15 8.71
N CYS A 53 6.10 -12.76 9.97
CA CYS A 53 7.07 -13.04 11.04
C CYS A 53 6.45 -13.94 12.11
N ALA A 54 7.09 -15.08 12.38
CA ALA A 54 6.75 -15.98 13.49
C ALA A 54 7.95 -16.88 13.82
N PRO A 55 8.01 -17.50 15.01
CA PRO A 55 9.00 -18.53 15.28
C PRO A 55 8.94 -19.66 14.25
N ALA A 56 10.09 -20.21 13.85
CA ALA A 56 10.18 -21.19 12.76
C ALA A 56 9.24 -22.41 12.93
N GLY A 57 9.04 -22.87 14.17
CA GLY A 57 8.13 -23.99 14.46
C GLY A 57 6.65 -23.67 14.20
N TYR A 58 6.25 -22.39 14.19
CA TYR A 58 4.85 -21.99 14.02
C TYR A 58 4.41 -22.12 12.56
N PHE A 59 5.32 -21.86 11.61
CA PHE A 59 5.05 -22.08 10.18
C PHE A 59 4.81 -23.54 9.81
N LYS A 60 5.15 -24.49 10.69
CA LYS A 60 4.84 -25.92 10.49
C LYS A 60 3.41 -26.27 10.85
N ARG A 61 2.70 -25.43 11.64
CA ARG A 61 1.33 -25.68 12.08
C ARG A 61 0.36 -25.51 10.92
N GLU A 62 -0.57 -26.44 10.76
CA GLU A 62 -1.49 -26.45 9.61
C GLU A 62 -2.31 -25.17 9.49
N LYS A 63 -2.84 -24.66 10.61
CA LYS A 63 -3.56 -23.37 10.64
C LYS A 63 -2.73 -22.19 10.12
N VAL A 64 -1.42 -22.19 10.36
CA VAL A 64 -0.52 -21.12 9.92
C VAL A 64 -0.25 -21.25 8.43
N LYS A 65 -0.06 -22.48 7.93
CA LYS A 65 0.07 -22.72 6.48
C LYS A 65 -1.16 -22.28 5.71
N ILE A 66 -2.36 -22.63 6.20
CA ILE A 66 -3.63 -22.21 5.61
C ILE A 66 -3.71 -20.68 5.56
N PHE A 67 -3.41 -20.00 6.67
CA PHE A 67 -3.40 -18.54 6.71
C PHE A 67 -2.37 -17.93 5.74
N CYS A 68 -1.14 -18.45 5.72
CA CYS A 68 -0.08 -17.99 4.82
C CYS A 68 -0.45 -18.18 3.34
N HIS A 69 -1.14 -19.27 3.00
CA HIS A 69 -1.64 -19.51 1.66
C HIS A 69 -2.74 -18.52 1.30
N TRP A 70 -3.75 -18.39 2.18
CA TRP A 70 -4.87 -17.47 1.98
C TRP A 70 -4.41 -16.02 1.81
N ILE A 71 -3.53 -15.51 2.70
CA ILE A 71 -3.09 -14.11 2.62
C ILE A 71 -2.32 -13.82 1.33
N LYS A 72 -1.53 -14.78 0.83
CA LYS A 72 -0.83 -14.66 -0.45
C LYS A 72 -1.81 -14.55 -1.62
N GLN A 73 -2.86 -15.37 -1.63
CA GLN A 73 -3.92 -15.27 -2.64
C GLN A 73 -4.65 -13.92 -2.59
N GLN A 74 -4.95 -13.40 -1.39
CA GLN A 74 -5.57 -12.08 -1.25
C GLN A 74 -4.66 -10.96 -1.77
N ILE A 75 -3.34 -11.07 -1.54
CA ILE A 75 -2.36 -10.12 -2.08
C ILE A 75 -2.33 -10.19 -3.61
N GLU A 76 -2.29 -11.37 -4.22
CA GLU A 76 -2.31 -11.54 -5.67
C GLU A 76 -3.57 -10.94 -6.31
N GLN A 77 -4.74 -11.22 -5.73
CA GLN A 77 -6.02 -10.64 -6.17
C GLN A 77 -6.04 -9.12 -6.07
N SER A 78 -5.41 -8.56 -5.03
CA SER A 78 -5.36 -7.12 -4.79
C SER A 78 -4.25 -6.39 -5.57
N ALA A 79 -3.20 -7.11 -5.99
CA ALA A 79 -2.01 -6.51 -6.57
C ALA A 79 -2.24 -5.91 -7.96
N LEU A 80 -3.19 -6.45 -8.72
CA LEU A 80 -3.47 -6.04 -10.09
C LEU A 80 -4.40 -4.81 -10.18
N LEU A 81 -5.12 -4.48 -9.11
CA LEU A 81 -6.15 -3.44 -9.15
C LEU A 81 -5.56 -2.03 -9.26
N GLY A 82 -5.85 -1.34 -10.37
CA GLY A 82 -5.61 0.09 -10.55
C GLY A 82 -4.16 0.50 -10.80
N ARG A 83 -3.27 -0.43 -11.15
CA ARG A 83 -1.85 -0.13 -11.45
C ARG A 83 -1.55 0.02 -12.95
N GLU A 84 -2.51 -0.26 -13.81
CA GLU A 84 -2.33 -0.40 -15.26
C GLU A 84 -1.78 0.86 -15.95
N GLU A 85 -2.04 2.04 -15.39
CA GLU A 85 -1.66 3.33 -15.96
C GLU A 85 -0.53 4.03 -15.18
N LEU A 86 0.19 3.32 -14.30
CA LEU A 86 1.19 3.94 -13.43
C LEU A 86 2.62 3.81 -13.98
N ASP A 87 3.29 4.95 -14.10
CA ASP A 87 4.73 5.07 -14.33
C ASP A 87 5.46 4.87 -13.01
N ILE A 88 6.02 3.67 -12.80
CA ILE A 88 6.71 3.33 -11.55
C ILE A 88 8.15 3.84 -11.57
N ILE A 89 8.49 4.68 -10.60
CA ILE A 89 9.86 5.16 -10.34
C ILE A 89 10.40 4.57 -9.04
N GLU A 90 11.71 4.33 -8.98
CA GLU A 90 12.36 3.87 -7.75
C GLU A 90 12.46 5.00 -6.72
N ALA A 91 12.27 4.65 -5.44
CA ALA A 91 12.46 5.61 -4.37
C ALA A 91 13.96 5.89 -4.15
N SER A 92 14.41 7.10 -4.46
CA SER A 92 15.73 7.60 -4.05
C SER A 92 15.66 8.12 -2.61
N TYR A 93 15.95 7.27 -1.63
CA TYR A 93 16.17 7.73 -0.26
C TYR A 93 17.64 8.17 -0.14
N SER A 94 17.90 9.48 -0.22
CA SER A 94 19.20 10.02 0.20
C SER A 94 19.40 9.66 1.68
N SER A 95 20.47 8.93 1.98
CA SER A 95 20.87 8.67 3.36
C SER A 95 21.54 9.93 3.89
N ASP A 96 20.76 10.79 4.57
CA ASP A 96 21.28 11.84 5.45
C ASP A 96 21.67 11.25 6.82
#